data_AF-A0A250FQ08-F1
#
_entry.id   AF-A0A250FQ08-F1
#
_cell.length_a   1.000
_cell.length_b   1.000
_cell.length_c   1.000
_cell.angle_alpha   90.00
_cell.angle_beta   90.00
_cell.angle_gamma   90.00
#
_symmetry.space_group_name_H-M   'P 1'
#
loop_
_entity.id
_entity.type
_entity.pdbx_description
1 polymer ?
#
loop_
_entity_poly.entity_id
_entity_poly.type
_entity_poly.pdbx_seq_one_letter_code
_entity_poly.pdbx_strand_id
1 'polypeptide(L)'
;MLKETSSQTSSAQTKEIKQEEEIDNEVLTMKKDKTLEDDLLMLKNVAFCKCFGQEVFGIKKKEPNTYKLIPDATTGGYLQCSEHLDIEWIVANPTLDKLVENWLSKPYYKTFQEKGSPKRYPTYMKCLDFYNSKALKKYLDSVRVVLEKRYKASDEKYCTAATKTDDIYYDTPLLQKKIKNKDDKLLILKNIAFCNCMEYEYEQIVKENPDLYSLFIDRSREDYITYGGLEANLTKNNLSFDRLVKEWHKKEYNTYLADDNREKIYLTIMKCIDFYNSKKLELYIDSLRVKEKEL
;
A
#
# COMPACT_ATOMS: atom_id res chain seq x y z
N MET A 1 23.93 30.55 43.52
CA MET A 1 23.97 29.93 42.18
C MET A 1 23.35 28.55 42.26
N LEU A 2 22.10 28.40 41.80
CA LEU A 2 21.49 27.10 41.56
C LEU A 2 21.31 26.99 40.05
N LYS A 3 22.06 26.07 39.46
CA LYS A 3 22.08 25.79 38.01
C LYS A 3 20.77 25.12 37.62
N GLU A 4 20.03 25.75 36.72
CA GLU A 4 18.94 25.13 35.98
C GLU A 4 19.51 24.04 35.05
N THR A 5 19.15 22.79 35.32
CA THR A 5 19.31 21.67 34.37
C THR A 5 18.13 20.73 34.58
N SER A 6 17.02 20.97 33.88
CA SER A 6 15.87 20.05 33.88
C SER A 6 14.90 20.22 32.70
N SER A 7 15.10 21.18 31.78
CA SER A 7 14.09 21.46 30.73
C SER A 7 14.28 20.71 29.40
N GLN A 8 15.47 20.14 29.13
CA GLN A 8 15.71 19.46 27.84
C GLN A 8 15.23 17.99 27.83
N THR A 9 15.34 17.27 28.94
CA THR A 9 14.99 15.84 29.02
C THR A 9 13.48 15.60 28.94
N SER A 10 12.65 16.46 29.55
CA SER A 10 11.18 16.29 29.51
C SER A 10 10.60 16.63 28.13
N SER A 11 11.16 17.60 27.40
CA SER A 11 10.67 17.94 26.06
C SER A 11 10.98 16.85 25.03
N ALA A 12 12.12 16.16 25.17
CA ALA A 12 12.49 15.05 24.29
C ALA A 12 11.60 13.83 24.53
N GLN A 13 11.39 13.44 25.80
CA GLN A 13 10.47 12.35 26.15
C GLN A 13 9.03 12.65 25.73
N THR A 14 8.56 13.89 25.90
CA THR A 14 7.18 14.25 25.48
C THR A 14 7.03 14.23 23.95
N LYS A 15 8.09 14.50 23.18
CA LYS A 15 8.10 14.36 21.72
C LYS A 15 8.16 12.90 21.28
N GLU A 16 8.96 12.07 21.94
CA GLU A 16 9.05 10.64 21.67
C GLU A 16 7.72 9.93 21.97
N ILE A 17 7.08 10.22 23.11
CA ILE A 17 5.78 9.66 23.49
C ILE A 17 4.68 10.10 22.50
N LYS A 18 4.68 11.36 22.08
CA LYS A 18 3.72 11.84 21.05
C LYS A 18 3.97 11.22 19.68
N GLN A 19 5.23 10.98 19.30
CA GLN A 19 5.55 10.25 18.08
C GLN A 19 5.09 8.80 18.16
N GLU A 20 5.28 8.11 19.30
CA GLU A 20 4.76 6.75 19.49
C GLU A 20 3.23 6.68 19.44
N GLU A 21 2.52 7.62 20.06
CA GLU A 21 1.04 7.70 20.00
C GLU A 21 0.51 8.07 18.59
N GLU A 22 1.22 8.92 17.81
CA GLU A 22 0.88 9.18 16.41
C GLU A 22 1.14 7.96 15.51
N ILE A 23 2.20 7.19 15.79
CA ILE A 23 2.55 5.96 15.07
C ILE A 23 1.54 4.84 15.36
N ASP A 24 0.92 4.82 16.54
CA ASP A 24 -0.10 3.81 16.86
C ASP A 24 -1.45 4.03 16.18
N ASN A 25 -1.76 5.26 15.72
CA ASN A 25 -2.95 5.58 14.92
C ASN A 25 -2.75 5.44 13.39
N GLU A 26 -1.68 4.79 12.92
CA GLU A 26 -1.33 4.66 11.49
C GLU A 26 -2.28 3.80 10.65
N VAL A 27 -3.12 2.97 11.28
CA VAL A 27 -4.04 2.10 10.55
C VAL A 27 -5.26 2.93 10.12
N LEU A 28 -5.27 3.32 8.85
CA LEU A 28 -6.34 4.14 8.23
C LEU A 28 -7.73 3.62 8.57
N THR A 29 -7.89 2.29 8.57
CA THR A 29 -9.18 1.64 8.82
C THR A 29 -9.65 1.73 10.27
N MET A 30 -8.74 1.94 11.23
CA MET A 30 -9.05 2.08 12.66
C MET A 30 -9.26 3.54 13.10
N LYS A 31 -8.99 4.51 12.23
CA LYS A 31 -9.17 5.93 12.51
C LYS A 31 -10.66 6.25 12.70
N LYS A 32 -11.02 6.86 13.84
CA LYS A 32 -12.41 7.22 14.19
C LYS A 32 -12.90 8.42 13.40
N ASP A 33 -12.20 9.55 13.50
CA ASP A 33 -12.60 10.80 12.83
C ASP A 33 -11.88 10.88 11.48
N LYS A 34 -12.53 10.36 10.42
CA LYS A 34 -11.97 10.35 9.07
C LYS A 34 -12.21 11.69 8.38
N THR A 35 -11.17 12.18 7.72
CA THR A 35 -11.19 13.38 6.89
C THR A 35 -11.39 13.01 5.42
N LEU A 36 -11.64 14.01 4.59
CA LEU A 36 -11.69 13.81 3.13
C LEU A 36 -10.42 13.16 2.58
N GLU A 37 -9.24 13.49 3.13
CA GLU A 37 -7.98 12.85 2.71
C GLU A 37 -7.93 11.37 3.07
N ASP A 38 -8.49 10.99 4.22
CA ASP A 38 -8.55 9.60 4.65
C ASP A 38 -9.46 8.79 3.72
N ASP A 39 -10.61 9.33 3.32
CA ASP A 39 -11.49 8.68 2.35
C ASP A 39 -10.86 8.62 0.95
N LEU A 40 -10.20 9.68 0.49
CA LEU A 40 -9.49 9.65 -0.79
C LEU A 40 -8.35 8.63 -0.80
N LEU A 41 -7.62 8.50 0.31
CA LEU A 41 -6.62 7.46 0.50
C LEU A 41 -7.27 6.07 0.51
N MET A 42 -8.40 5.90 1.18
CA MET A 42 -9.15 4.65 1.16
C MET A 42 -9.58 4.27 -0.26
N LEU A 43 -10.08 5.23 -1.05
CA LEU A 43 -10.44 5.00 -2.43
C LEU A 43 -9.22 4.67 -3.31
N LYS A 44 -8.06 5.28 -3.04
CA LYS A 44 -6.78 4.91 -3.66
C LYS A 44 -6.38 3.47 -3.32
N ASN A 45 -6.59 3.03 -2.09
CA ASN A 45 -6.35 1.66 -1.65
C ASN A 45 -7.32 0.66 -2.31
N VAL A 46 -8.60 1.04 -2.44
CA VAL A 46 -9.60 0.28 -3.20
C VAL A 46 -9.20 0.15 -4.67
N ALA A 47 -8.66 1.21 -5.27
CA ALA A 47 -8.16 1.18 -6.65
C ALA A 47 -7.01 0.17 -6.82
N PHE A 48 -6.10 0.07 -5.85
CA PHE A 48 -5.10 -1.01 -5.83
C PHE A 48 -5.77 -2.39 -5.76
N CYS A 49 -6.72 -2.58 -4.85
CA CYS A 49 -7.42 -3.86 -4.67
C CYS A 49 -8.13 -4.32 -5.94
N LYS A 50 -8.82 -3.40 -6.63
CA LYS A 50 -9.46 -3.67 -7.92
C LYS A 50 -8.42 -4.04 -8.97
N CYS A 51 -7.31 -3.30 -9.06
CA CYS A 51 -6.22 -3.61 -9.99
C CYS A 51 -5.62 -4.99 -9.73
N PHE A 52 -5.31 -5.31 -8.48
CA PHE A 52 -4.73 -6.58 -8.07
C PHE A 52 -5.70 -7.74 -8.33
N GLY A 53 -6.95 -7.62 -7.87
CA GLY A 53 -7.98 -8.65 -8.05
C GLY A 53 -8.29 -8.94 -9.51
N GLN A 54 -8.42 -7.90 -10.36
CA GLN A 54 -8.67 -8.10 -11.79
C GLN A 54 -7.49 -8.77 -12.51
N GLU A 55 -6.24 -8.38 -12.23
CA GLU A 55 -5.06 -9.01 -12.84
C GLU A 55 -4.93 -10.47 -12.40
N VAL A 56 -5.06 -10.74 -11.10
CA VAL A 56 -5.01 -12.08 -10.53
C VAL A 56 -6.10 -12.98 -11.11
N PHE A 57 -7.34 -12.49 -11.22
CA PHE A 57 -8.43 -13.24 -11.83
C PHE A 57 -8.20 -13.48 -13.33
N GLY A 58 -7.64 -12.51 -14.03
CA GLY A 58 -7.21 -12.64 -15.43
C GLY A 58 -6.11 -13.68 -15.63
N ILE A 59 -5.16 -13.78 -14.69
CA ILE A 59 -4.12 -14.81 -14.66
C ILE A 59 -4.76 -16.18 -14.39
N LYS A 60 -5.60 -16.31 -13.37
CA LYS A 60 -6.30 -17.58 -13.04
C LYS A 60 -7.13 -18.10 -14.21
N LYS A 61 -7.78 -17.24 -14.99
CA LYS A 61 -8.48 -17.65 -16.22
C LYS A 61 -7.57 -18.24 -17.29
N LYS A 62 -6.34 -17.72 -17.41
CA LYS A 62 -5.33 -18.22 -18.37
C LYS A 62 -4.61 -19.46 -17.83
N GLU A 63 -4.49 -19.56 -16.52
CA GLU A 63 -3.68 -20.54 -15.80
C GLU A 63 -4.45 -21.09 -14.57
N PRO A 64 -5.52 -21.87 -14.78
CA PRO A 64 -6.50 -22.22 -13.73
C PRO A 64 -5.95 -23.12 -12.61
N ASN A 65 -4.88 -23.86 -12.88
CA ASN A 65 -4.30 -24.82 -11.94
C ASN A 65 -2.96 -24.35 -11.36
N THR A 66 -2.46 -23.18 -11.78
CA THR A 66 -1.13 -22.70 -11.40
C THR A 66 -1.14 -22.01 -10.03
N TYR A 67 -2.26 -21.35 -9.67
CA TYR A 67 -2.35 -20.53 -8.47
C TYR A 67 -3.63 -20.82 -7.69
N LYS A 68 -3.47 -21.04 -6.38
CA LYS A 68 -4.57 -21.03 -5.41
C LYS A 68 -4.55 -19.69 -4.69
N LEU A 69 -5.72 -19.07 -4.58
CA LEU A 69 -5.86 -17.76 -3.96
C LEU A 69 -6.16 -17.93 -2.48
N ILE A 70 -5.40 -17.22 -1.65
CA ILE A 70 -5.76 -17.03 -0.25
C ILE A 70 -6.97 -16.07 -0.24
N PRO A 71 -8.10 -16.46 0.37
CA PRO A 71 -9.26 -15.58 0.48
C PRO A 71 -8.89 -14.27 1.19
N ASP A 72 -9.21 -13.13 0.56
CA ASP A 72 -8.94 -11.81 1.10
C ASP A 72 -10.19 -10.93 0.91
N ALA A 73 -10.69 -10.33 1.99
CA ALA A 73 -11.89 -9.49 1.97
C ALA A 73 -11.60 -7.99 2.14
N THR A 74 -10.41 -7.54 1.75
CA THR A 74 -9.99 -6.14 1.88
C THR A 74 -11.02 -5.13 1.33
N THR A 75 -11.68 -5.43 0.20
CA THR A 75 -12.73 -4.53 -0.34
C THR A 75 -13.93 -4.41 0.61
N GLY A 76 -14.35 -5.52 1.22
CA GLY A 76 -15.41 -5.52 2.24
C GLY A 76 -14.95 -4.81 3.52
N GLY A 77 -13.69 -4.98 3.91
CA GLY A 77 -13.11 -4.26 5.04
C GLY A 77 -13.12 -2.74 4.85
N TYR A 78 -12.78 -2.24 3.65
CA TYR A 78 -12.86 -0.80 3.36
C TYR A 78 -14.31 -0.29 3.38
N LEU A 79 -15.26 -1.08 2.89
CA LEU A 79 -16.68 -0.73 2.97
C LEU A 79 -17.17 -0.60 4.42
N GLN A 80 -16.69 -1.47 5.32
CA GLN A 80 -17.08 -1.44 6.73
C GLN A 80 -16.50 -0.27 7.51
N CYS A 81 -15.33 0.24 7.10
CA CYS A 81 -14.65 1.31 7.83
C CYS A 81 -14.82 2.69 7.20
N SER A 82 -15.46 2.81 6.04
CA SER A 82 -15.77 4.10 5.44
C SER A 82 -17.03 4.72 6.03
N GLU A 83 -16.95 6.02 6.30
CA GLU A 83 -18.09 6.82 6.77
C GLU A 83 -18.80 7.54 5.61
N HIS A 84 -18.03 8.01 4.60
CA HIS A 84 -18.57 8.82 3.51
C HIS A 84 -18.48 8.17 2.12
N LEU A 85 -17.73 7.08 1.96
CA LEU A 85 -17.70 6.34 0.69
C LEU A 85 -18.75 5.23 0.69
N ASP A 86 -19.87 5.53 0.04
CA ASP A 86 -20.93 4.55 -0.23
C ASP A 86 -20.43 3.37 -1.09
N ILE A 87 -21.27 2.33 -1.17
CA ILE A 87 -21.03 1.11 -1.97
C ILE A 87 -20.71 1.40 -3.44
N GLU A 88 -21.24 2.49 -4.01
CA GLU A 88 -20.98 2.94 -5.39
C GLU A 88 -19.52 3.35 -5.59
N TRP A 89 -18.85 3.88 -4.57
CA TRP A 89 -17.45 4.26 -4.64
C TRP A 89 -16.52 3.07 -4.48
N ILE A 90 -16.83 2.18 -3.53
CA ILE A 90 -15.95 1.08 -3.12
C ILE A 90 -16.16 -0.17 -3.98
N VAL A 91 -17.41 -0.57 -4.21
CA VAL A 91 -17.77 -1.82 -4.87
C VAL A 91 -18.18 -1.59 -6.32
N ALA A 92 -19.17 -0.73 -6.55
CA ALA A 92 -19.86 -0.59 -7.84
C ALA A 92 -19.43 0.67 -8.61
N ASN A 93 -18.13 0.80 -8.88
CA ASN A 93 -17.53 1.99 -9.46
C ASN A 93 -17.09 1.78 -10.93
N PRO A 94 -17.97 1.94 -11.91
CA PRO A 94 -17.68 1.63 -13.31
C PRO A 94 -16.58 2.52 -13.90
N THR A 95 -16.45 3.75 -13.43
CA THR A 95 -15.40 4.68 -13.87
C THR A 95 -14.03 4.18 -13.44
N LEU A 96 -13.89 3.79 -12.17
CA LEU A 96 -12.65 3.22 -11.64
C LEU A 96 -12.36 1.85 -12.26
N ASP A 97 -13.37 1.00 -12.43
CA ASP A 97 -13.21 -0.32 -13.05
C ASP A 97 -12.66 -0.20 -14.47
N LYS A 98 -13.25 0.69 -15.30
CA LYS A 98 -12.75 0.94 -16.66
C LYS A 98 -11.34 1.53 -16.66
N LEU A 99 -11.01 2.38 -15.68
CA LEU A 99 -9.67 2.94 -15.54
C LEU A 99 -8.64 1.82 -15.25
N VAL A 100 -8.98 0.89 -14.37
CA VAL A 100 -8.18 -0.29 -14.05
C VAL A 100 -8.03 -1.20 -15.29
N GLU A 101 -9.12 -1.53 -15.97
CA GLU A 101 -9.09 -2.37 -17.18
C GLU A 101 -8.16 -1.78 -18.25
N ASN A 102 -8.30 -0.47 -18.52
CA ASN A 102 -7.43 0.24 -19.44
C ASN A 102 -5.96 0.17 -19.01
N TRP A 103 -5.68 0.32 -17.71
CA TRP A 103 -4.32 0.18 -17.19
C TRP A 103 -3.76 -1.24 -17.40
N LEU A 104 -4.54 -2.26 -17.03
CA LEU A 104 -4.14 -3.66 -17.11
C LEU A 104 -3.90 -4.14 -18.55
N SER A 105 -4.55 -3.51 -19.53
CA SER A 105 -4.36 -3.80 -20.96
C SER A 105 -2.98 -3.40 -21.50
N LYS A 106 -2.22 -2.56 -20.77
CA LYS A 106 -0.91 -2.06 -21.24
C LYS A 106 0.09 -3.20 -21.40
N PRO A 107 0.82 -3.27 -22.54
CA PRO A 107 1.68 -4.41 -22.87
C PRO A 107 3.00 -4.43 -22.09
N TYR A 108 3.37 -3.35 -21.42
CA TYR A 108 4.67 -3.17 -20.77
C TYR A 108 5.07 -4.38 -19.90
N TYR A 109 4.18 -4.80 -19.02
CA TYR A 109 4.47 -5.86 -18.05
C TYR A 109 4.72 -7.23 -18.68
N LYS A 110 4.43 -7.41 -19.99
CA LYS A 110 4.79 -8.64 -20.71
C LYS A 110 6.30 -8.86 -20.78
N THR A 111 7.13 -7.83 -20.69
CA THR A 111 8.59 -7.97 -20.73
C THR A 111 9.18 -8.62 -19.47
N PHE A 112 8.47 -8.51 -18.35
CA PHE A 112 8.83 -9.12 -17.06
C PHE A 112 8.11 -10.46 -16.84
N GLN A 113 7.24 -10.87 -17.77
CA GLN A 113 6.64 -12.20 -17.76
C GLN A 113 7.63 -13.22 -18.31
N GLU A 114 8.18 -14.05 -17.43
CA GLU A 114 9.08 -15.13 -17.82
C GLU A 114 8.32 -16.28 -18.48
N LYS A 115 8.86 -16.82 -19.59
CA LYS A 115 8.40 -18.09 -20.15
C LYS A 115 8.99 -19.23 -19.30
N GLY A 116 8.29 -19.63 -18.25
CA GLY A 116 8.63 -20.74 -17.36
C GLY A 116 7.37 -21.48 -16.91
N SER A 117 7.54 -22.65 -16.29
CA SER A 117 6.44 -23.39 -15.64
C SER A 117 6.74 -23.52 -14.15
N PRO A 118 5.97 -22.88 -13.25
CA PRO A 118 4.86 -21.97 -13.54
C PRO A 118 5.35 -20.66 -14.17
N LYS A 119 4.48 -20.02 -14.95
CA LYS A 119 4.75 -18.68 -15.47
C LYS A 119 4.84 -17.71 -14.29
N ARG A 120 5.47 -16.56 -14.48
CA ARG A 120 5.63 -15.56 -13.41
C ARG A 120 5.07 -14.23 -13.86
N TYR A 121 4.43 -13.53 -12.91
CA TYR A 121 3.68 -12.31 -13.18
C TYR A 121 4.10 -11.20 -12.21
N PRO A 122 4.48 -10.00 -12.69
CA PRO A 122 4.86 -8.86 -11.84
C PRO A 122 3.62 -8.08 -11.37
N THR A 123 2.72 -8.75 -10.67
CA THR A 123 1.37 -8.22 -10.37
C THR A 123 1.45 -7.07 -9.38
N TYR A 124 2.25 -7.18 -8.32
CA TYR A 124 2.45 -6.09 -7.36
C TYR A 124 3.02 -4.85 -8.04
N MET A 125 4.05 -4.99 -8.88
CA MET A 125 4.65 -3.88 -9.62
C MET A 125 3.61 -3.20 -10.52
N LYS A 126 2.86 -4.00 -11.29
CA LYS A 126 1.81 -3.49 -12.18
C LYS A 126 0.74 -2.68 -11.44
N CYS A 127 0.35 -3.13 -10.25
CA CYS A 127 -0.67 -2.48 -9.43
C CYS A 127 -0.10 -1.28 -8.65
N LEU A 128 1.14 -1.33 -8.19
CA LEU A 128 1.84 -0.20 -7.56
C LEU A 128 2.12 0.92 -8.57
N ASP A 129 2.42 0.57 -9.83
CA ASP A 129 2.54 1.56 -10.89
C ASP A 129 1.19 2.25 -11.18
N PHE A 130 0.09 1.51 -11.13
CA PHE A 130 -1.25 2.10 -11.22
C PHE A 130 -1.56 3.01 -10.04
N TYR A 131 -1.27 2.54 -8.82
CA TYR A 131 -1.50 3.24 -7.57
C TYR A 131 -0.80 4.60 -7.51
N ASN A 132 0.38 4.70 -8.13
CA ASN A 132 1.17 5.93 -8.22
C ASN A 132 1.06 6.60 -9.62
N SER A 133 0.02 6.29 -10.41
CA SER A 133 -0.15 6.85 -11.75
C SER A 133 -0.85 8.22 -11.75
N LYS A 134 -0.48 9.10 -12.69
CA LYS A 134 -1.24 10.36 -12.90
C LYS A 134 -2.69 10.12 -13.30
N ALA A 135 -3.00 8.97 -13.89
CA ALA A 135 -4.35 8.61 -14.29
C ALA A 135 -5.24 8.37 -13.06
N LEU A 136 -4.75 7.61 -12.07
CA LEU A 136 -5.45 7.43 -10.80
C LEU A 136 -5.54 8.76 -10.02
N LYS A 137 -4.48 9.57 -10.03
CA LYS A 137 -4.52 10.91 -9.42
C LYS A 137 -5.65 11.76 -9.97
N LYS A 138 -5.76 11.88 -11.30
CA LYS A 138 -6.81 12.67 -11.95
C LYS A 138 -8.20 12.18 -11.59
N TYR A 139 -8.36 10.87 -11.49
CA TYR A 139 -9.61 10.27 -11.01
C TYR A 139 -9.90 10.71 -9.56
N LEU A 140 -8.95 10.57 -8.63
CA LEU A 140 -9.12 11.00 -7.24
C LEU A 140 -9.36 12.50 -7.08
N ASP A 141 -8.66 13.34 -7.87
CA ASP A 141 -8.89 14.79 -7.92
C ASP A 141 -10.33 15.10 -8.36
N SER A 142 -10.90 14.33 -9.29
CA SER A 142 -12.30 14.50 -9.70
C SER A 142 -13.29 14.06 -8.62
N VAL A 143 -12.99 12.96 -7.91
CA VAL A 143 -13.81 12.47 -6.80
C VAL A 143 -13.80 13.46 -5.64
N ARG A 144 -12.65 14.05 -5.33
CA ARG A 144 -12.50 15.11 -4.33
C ARG A 144 -13.52 16.23 -4.54
N VAL A 145 -13.61 16.77 -5.75
CA VAL A 145 -14.56 17.86 -6.07
C VAL A 145 -16.01 17.44 -5.80
N VAL A 146 -16.35 16.18 -6.10
CA VAL A 146 -17.69 15.62 -5.85
C VAL A 146 -17.96 15.48 -4.35
N LEU A 147 -17.01 14.90 -3.59
CA LEU A 147 -17.14 14.69 -2.15
C LEU A 147 -17.17 16.03 -1.38
N GLU A 148 -16.31 16.99 -1.74
CA GLU A 148 -16.34 18.35 -1.18
C GLU A 148 -17.71 18.98 -1.40
N LYS A 149 -18.27 18.91 -2.61
CA LYS A 149 -19.60 19.46 -2.88
C LYS A 149 -20.69 18.74 -2.07
N ARG A 150 -20.56 17.43 -1.88
CA ARG A 150 -21.56 16.60 -1.18
C ARG A 150 -21.58 16.86 0.33
N TYR A 151 -20.41 17.00 0.96
CA TYR A 151 -20.29 16.98 2.42
C TYR A 151 -19.92 18.34 3.05
N LYS A 152 -19.43 19.32 2.29
CA LYS A 152 -19.02 20.63 2.83
C LYS A 152 -20.13 21.37 3.58
N ALA A 153 -21.39 21.18 3.19
CA ALA A 153 -22.53 21.83 3.85
C ALA A 153 -22.98 21.12 5.13
N SER A 154 -22.72 19.81 5.25
CA SER A 154 -23.16 18.98 6.38
C SER A 154 -22.06 18.72 7.41
N ASP A 155 -20.79 18.76 6.99
CA ASP A 155 -19.63 18.54 7.84
C ASP A 155 -18.43 19.38 7.36
N GLU A 156 -18.31 20.60 7.89
CA GLU A 156 -17.21 21.51 7.53
C GLU A 156 -15.85 21.01 8.07
N LYS A 157 -15.84 20.19 9.14
CA LYS A 157 -14.61 19.62 9.71
C LYS A 157 -14.03 18.54 8.80
N TYR A 158 -14.87 17.79 8.11
CA TYR A 158 -14.47 16.79 7.12
C TYR A 158 -13.62 17.38 5.98
N CYS A 159 -13.99 18.57 5.47
CA CYS A 159 -13.35 19.19 4.31
C CYS A 159 -12.16 20.11 4.62
N THR A 160 -11.83 20.38 5.89
CA THR A 160 -10.81 21.39 6.27
C THR A 160 -9.39 20.84 6.48
N ALA A 161 -9.21 19.51 6.51
CA ALA A 161 -7.91 18.88 6.66
C ALA A 161 -7.15 18.78 5.33
N ALA A 162 -6.67 19.91 4.79
CA ALA A 162 -5.80 19.90 3.63
C ALA A 162 -4.35 19.58 4.04
N THR A 163 -4.03 18.30 4.21
CA THR A 163 -2.63 17.87 4.19
C THR A 163 -2.19 17.68 2.74
N LYS A 164 -1.32 18.59 2.28
CA LYS A 164 -0.53 18.35 1.07
C LYS A 164 0.39 17.15 1.33
N THR A 165 0.00 15.97 0.87
CA THR A 165 0.96 14.91 0.60
C THR A 165 1.54 15.17 -0.78
N ASP A 166 2.86 15.38 -0.84
CA ASP A 166 3.63 15.40 -2.09
C ASP A 166 3.71 13.96 -2.64
N ASP A 167 2.55 13.43 -3.02
CA ASP A 167 2.45 12.13 -3.63
C ASP A 167 3.13 12.17 -5.01
N ILE A 168 4.10 11.29 -5.21
CA ILE A 168 4.81 11.16 -6.49
C ILE A 168 3.90 10.43 -7.48
N TYR A 169 3.45 11.14 -8.51
CA TYR A 169 2.68 10.56 -9.61
C TYR A 169 3.44 10.58 -10.92
N TYR A 170 3.46 9.44 -11.63
CA TYR A 170 4.16 9.31 -12.91
C TYR A 170 3.26 8.90 -14.08
N ASP A 171 3.67 9.30 -15.27
CA ASP A 171 3.06 8.90 -16.54
C ASP A 171 3.63 7.57 -17.06
N THR A 172 4.88 7.29 -16.70
CA THR A 172 5.67 6.16 -17.19
C THR A 172 6.00 5.22 -16.03
N PRO A 173 5.66 3.92 -16.13
CA PRO A 173 6.03 2.90 -15.14
C PRO A 173 7.45 3.03 -14.62
N LEU A 174 7.65 2.80 -13.32
CA LEU A 174 8.87 3.22 -12.62
C LEU A 174 10.13 2.56 -13.19
N LEU A 175 10.04 1.27 -13.53
CA LEU A 175 11.16 0.53 -14.10
C LEU A 175 11.43 0.84 -15.59
N GLN A 176 10.50 1.48 -16.33
CA GLN A 176 10.74 1.96 -17.70
C GLN A 176 11.60 3.22 -17.75
N LYS A 177 11.74 3.95 -16.65
CA LYS A 177 12.55 5.16 -16.62
C LYS A 177 14.02 4.80 -16.90
N LYS A 178 14.54 5.33 -18.01
CA LYS A 178 15.95 5.13 -18.45
C LYS A 178 16.94 5.66 -17.41
N ILE A 179 16.66 6.85 -16.89
CA ILE A 179 17.43 7.48 -15.81
C ILE A 179 16.46 7.63 -14.64
N LYS A 180 16.83 7.06 -13.50
CA LYS A 180 16.07 7.12 -12.25
C LYS A 180 16.73 8.15 -11.35
N ASN A 181 15.95 9.14 -10.91
CA ASN A 181 16.44 10.11 -9.95
C ASN A 181 16.38 9.52 -8.53
N LYS A 182 16.76 10.32 -7.54
CA LYS A 182 16.78 9.90 -6.13
C LYS A 182 15.39 9.52 -5.62
N ASP A 183 14.37 10.31 -5.94
CA ASP A 183 13.00 10.03 -5.49
C ASP A 183 12.42 8.77 -6.16
N ASP A 184 12.80 8.49 -7.41
CA ASP A 184 12.47 7.25 -8.09
C ASP A 184 13.04 6.03 -7.34
N LYS A 185 14.31 6.10 -6.93
CA LYS A 185 14.97 5.03 -6.16
C LYS A 185 14.32 4.84 -4.79
N LEU A 186 13.98 5.93 -4.09
CA LEU A 186 13.27 5.86 -2.80
C LEU A 186 11.87 5.24 -2.95
N LEU A 187 11.16 5.56 -4.03
CA LEU A 187 9.87 4.93 -4.32
C LEU A 187 10.02 3.44 -4.66
N ILE A 188 11.07 3.04 -5.38
CA ILE A 188 11.40 1.62 -5.61
C ILE A 188 11.62 0.90 -4.27
N LEU A 189 12.36 1.50 -3.35
CA LEU A 189 12.56 0.94 -2.00
C LEU A 189 11.25 0.81 -1.23
N LYS A 190 10.36 1.80 -1.32
CA LYS A 190 9.01 1.74 -0.75
C LYS A 190 8.19 0.60 -1.36
N ASN A 191 8.28 0.39 -2.67
CA ASN A 191 7.62 -0.71 -3.37
C ASN A 191 8.19 -2.08 -2.98
N ILE A 192 9.51 -2.19 -2.75
CA ILE A 192 10.14 -3.40 -2.21
C ILE A 192 9.60 -3.70 -0.81
N ALA A 193 9.47 -2.70 0.05
CA ALA A 193 8.90 -2.88 1.39
C ALA A 193 7.46 -3.41 1.36
N PHE A 194 6.62 -2.93 0.43
CA PHE A 194 5.29 -3.50 0.20
C PHE A 194 5.34 -4.98 -0.22
N CYS A 195 6.21 -5.32 -1.18
CA CYS A 195 6.36 -6.70 -1.63
C CYS A 195 6.80 -7.61 -0.47
N ASN A 196 7.77 -7.17 0.33
CA ASN A 196 8.19 -7.88 1.55
C ASN A 196 7.03 -8.11 2.52
N CYS A 197 6.14 -7.11 2.70
CA CYS A 197 4.95 -7.28 3.55
C CYS A 197 4.02 -8.36 3.01
N MET A 198 3.68 -8.31 1.71
CA MET A 198 2.79 -9.28 1.08
C MET A 198 3.35 -10.70 1.18
N GLU A 199 4.64 -10.88 0.86
CA GLU A 199 5.34 -12.16 0.98
C GLU A 199 5.32 -12.68 2.43
N TYR A 200 5.64 -11.83 3.40
CA TYR A 200 5.70 -12.22 4.81
C TYR A 200 4.34 -12.60 5.40
N GLU A 201 3.28 -11.85 5.08
CA GLU A 201 1.92 -12.17 5.54
C GLU A 201 1.44 -13.50 4.93
N TYR A 202 1.68 -13.73 3.63
CA TYR A 202 1.37 -15.02 3.01
C TYR A 202 2.17 -16.18 3.64
N GLU A 203 3.45 -15.98 3.94
CA GLU A 203 4.24 -16.98 4.67
C GLU A 203 3.64 -17.32 6.04
N GLN A 204 3.15 -16.33 6.80
CA GLN A 204 2.54 -16.59 8.11
C GLN A 204 1.23 -17.36 7.95
N ILE A 205 0.41 -17.00 6.97
CA ILE A 205 -0.86 -17.67 6.68
C ILE A 205 -0.64 -19.15 6.34
N VAL A 206 0.34 -19.44 5.49
CA VAL A 206 0.69 -20.82 5.09
C VAL A 206 1.29 -21.61 6.27
N LYS A 207 2.06 -20.97 7.16
CA LYS A 207 2.55 -21.64 8.38
C LYS A 207 1.42 -22.01 9.34
N GLU A 208 0.43 -21.13 9.50
CA GLU A 208 -0.75 -21.39 10.33
C GLU A 208 -1.69 -22.41 9.69
N ASN A 209 -1.80 -22.42 8.35
CA ASN A 209 -2.74 -23.24 7.60
C ASN A 209 -2.05 -23.88 6.38
N PRO A 210 -1.25 -24.95 6.56
CA PRO A 210 -0.46 -25.55 5.48
C PRO A 210 -1.28 -26.04 4.28
N ASP A 211 -2.55 -26.37 4.50
CA ASP A 211 -3.49 -26.80 3.45
C ASP A 211 -3.90 -25.66 2.50
N LEU A 212 -3.73 -24.40 2.93
CA LEU A 212 -3.79 -23.22 2.06
C LEU A 212 -2.51 -23.14 1.22
N TYR A 213 -2.30 -24.13 0.35
CA TYR A 213 -1.21 -24.10 -0.62
C TYR A 213 -1.41 -22.89 -1.55
N SER A 214 -0.51 -21.90 -1.53
CA SER A 214 -0.47 -20.83 -2.53
C SER A 214 0.96 -20.54 -2.94
N LEU A 215 1.32 -20.89 -4.17
CA LEU A 215 2.52 -20.39 -4.83
C LEU A 215 2.11 -19.33 -5.86
N PHE A 216 1.50 -18.24 -5.39
CA PHE A 216 1.45 -17.01 -6.18
C PHE A 216 2.88 -16.47 -6.31
N ILE A 217 3.56 -16.84 -7.39
CA ILE A 217 4.93 -16.37 -7.66
C ILE A 217 4.85 -15.01 -8.35
N ASP A 218 4.78 -13.97 -7.53
CA ASP A 218 5.05 -12.60 -7.95
C ASP A 218 6.56 -12.34 -7.91
N ARG A 219 7.11 -11.68 -8.94
CA ARG A 219 8.54 -11.33 -9.02
C ARG A 219 8.84 -9.85 -8.92
N SER A 220 7.84 -9.06 -8.56
CA SER A 220 7.96 -7.60 -8.51
C SER A 220 9.11 -7.18 -7.61
N ARG A 221 9.32 -7.86 -6.47
CA ARG A 221 10.44 -7.58 -5.56
C ARG A 221 11.79 -7.78 -6.23
N GLU A 222 12.02 -8.93 -6.86
CA GLU A 222 13.26 -9.24 -7.55
C GLU A 222 13.47 -8.31 -8.75
N ASP A 223 12.41 -7.98 -9.49
CA ASP A 223 12.47 -7.04 -10.61
C ASP A 223 12.86 -5.63 -10.15
N TYR A 224 12.31 -5.16 -9.02
CA TYR A 224 12.72 -3.90 -8.42
C TYR A 224 14.18 -3.92 -7.96
N ILE A 225 14.65 -5.00 -7.35
CA ILE A 225 16.05 -5.12 -6.93
C ILE A 225 16.99 -5.14 -8.14
N THR A 226 16.62 -5.88 -9.19
CA THR A 226 17.48 -6.13 -10.37
C THR A 226 17.51 -4.93 -11.32
N TYR A 227 16.35 -4.36 -11.63
CA TYR A 227 16.21 -3.32 -12.65
C TYR A 227 15.96 -1.92 -12.07
N GLY A 228 15.86 -1.82 -10.74
CA GLY A 228 15.62 -0.56 -10.04
C GLY A 228 16.79 0.41 -10.01
N GLY A 229 18.00 -0.03 -10.41
CA GLY A 229 19.19 0.81 -10.39
C GLY A 229 19.55 1.26 -8.97
N LEU A 230 19.30 0.42 -7.98
CA LEU A 230 19.60 0.68 -6.58
C LEU A 230 21.11 0.50 -6.32
N GLU A 231 21.64 1.33 -5.44
CA GLU A 231 23.02 1.22 -4.99
C GLU A 231 23.18 0.07 -4.00
N ALA A 232 24.37 -0.54 -3.96
CA ALA A 232 24.63 -1.74 -3.16
C ALA A 232 24.34 -1.56 -1.66
N ASN A 233 24.59 -0.37 -1.12
CA ASN A 233 24.26 0.03 0.25
C ASN A 233 22.74 0.06 0.51
N LEU A 234 21.93 0.50 -0.46
CA LEU A 234 20.47 0.53 -0.35
C LEU A 234 19.88 -0.88 -0.41
N THR A 235 20.44 -1.80 -1.20
CA THR A 235 20.02 -3.21 -1.23
C THR A 235 20.33 -3.97 0.06
N LYS A 236 21.40 -3.61 0.80
CA LYS A 236 21.70 -4.21 2.12
C LYS A 236 20.63 -3.89 3.17
N ASN A 237 19.86 -2.81 2.96
CA ASN A 237 18.78 -2.42 3.85
C ASN A 237 17.54 -3.32 3.75
N ASN A 238 17.50 -4.30 2.85
CA ASN A 238 16.44 -5.32 2.81
C ASN A 238 16.23 -6.02 4.17
N LEU A 239 17.30 -6.26 4.93
CA LEU A 239 17.23 -6.81 6.29
C LEU A 239 16.49 -5.90 7.29
N SER A 240 16.51 -4.58 7.04
CA SER A 240 15.78 -3.61 7.87
C SER A 240 14.28 -3.60 7.55
N PHE A 241 13.89 -3.83 6.28
CA PHE A 241 12.48 -4.00 5.93
C PHE A 241 11.88 -5.22 6.64
N ASP A 242 12.61 -6.32 6.75
CA ASP A 242 12.13 -7.51 7.46
C ASP A 242 11.76 -7.21 8.92
N ARG A 243 12.55 -6.35 9.60
CA ARG A 243 12.22 -5.91 10.96
C ARG A 243 10.95 -5.06 10.98
N LEU A 244 10.82 -4.10 10.06
CA LEU A 244 9.63 -3.24 9.99
C LEU A 244 8.35 -4.06 9.74
N VAL A 245 8.42 -5.01 8.79
CA VAL A 245 7.31 -5.90 8.44
C VAL A 245 6.94 -6.81 9.61
N LYS A 246 7.92 -7.42 10.29
CA LYS A 246 7.66 -8.26 11.48
C LYS A 246 7.00 -7.48 12.62
N GLU A 247 7.40 -6.23 12.83
CA GLU A 247 6.74 -5.37 13.82
C GLU A 247 5.33 -4.98 13.37
N TRP A 248 5.14 -4.64 12.08
CA TRP A 248 3.83 -4.34 11.52
C TRP A 248 2.86 -5.52 11.58
N HIS A 249 3.37 -6.74 11.37
CA HIS A 249 2.60 -7.96 11.41
C HIS A 249 1.86 -8.17 12.73
N LYS A 250 2.39 -7.66 13.85
CA LYS A 250 1.76 -7.76 15.17
C LYS A 250 0.45 -6.97 15.29
N LYS A 251 0.18 -6.01 14.39
CA LYS A 251 -1.08 -5.28 14.37
C LYS A 251 -2.21 -6.21 13.91
N GLU A 252 -3.27 -6.27 14.70
CA GLU A 252 -4.45 -7.08 14.41
C GLU A 252 -5.36 -6.38 13.40
N TYR A 253 -5.90 -7.13 12.44
CA TYR A 253 -6.87 -6.63 11.46
C TYR A 253 -8.07 -7.56 11.49
N ASN A 254 -9.20 -7.05 11.97
CA ASN A 254 -10.43 -7.83 12.14
C ASN A 254 -11.54 -7.24 11.25
N THR A 255 -12.39 -8.10 10.67
CA THR A 255 -13.66 -7.69 10.05
C THR A 255 -14.81 -8.31 10.81
N TYR A 256 -15.98 -7.65 10.77
CA TYR A 256 -17.23 -8.19 11.34
C TYR A 256 -17.73 -9.46 10.62
N LEU A 257 -17.10 -9.90 9.52
CA LEU A 257 -17.50 -11.10 8.78
C LEU A 257 -17.00 -12.41 9.42
N ALA A 258 -16.17 -12.33 10.47
CA ALA A 258 -15.56 -13.50 11.10
C ALA A 258 -16.47 -14.23 12.11
N ASP A 259 -17.63 -13.69 12.46
CA ASP A 259 -18.50 -14.24 13.51
C ASP A 259 -19.31 -15.48 13.09
N ASP A 260 -19.49 -15.72 11.78
CA ASP A 260 -20.33 -16.81 11.27
C ASP A 260 -19.49 -17.93 10.61
N ASN A 261 -18.77 -18.73 11.41
CA ASN A 261 -18.34 -20.13 11.13
C ASN A 261 -17.90 -20.50 9.69
N ARG A 262 -17.33 -19.57 8.92
CA ARG A 262 -16.79 -19.78 7.59
C ARG A 262 -15.32 -19.37 7.65
N GLU A 263 -14.48 -20.23 7.08
CA GLU A 263 -13.02 -20.09 6.87
C GLU A 263 -12.44 -18.69 7.16
N LYS A 264 -11.39 -18.62 7.99
CA LYS A 264 -10.67 -17.37 8.33
C LYS A 264 -10.45 -16.52 7.08
N ILE A 265 -11.16 -15.38 7.00
CA ILE A 265 -11.05 -14.43 5.88
C ILE A 265 -9.94 -13.43 6.22
N TYR A 266 -8.91 -13.35 5.38
CA TYR A 266 -7.77 -12.47 5.62
C TYR A 266 -8.00 -11.04 5.12
N LEU A 267 -7.23 -10.11 5.68
CA LEU A 267 -7.14 -8.70 5.27
C LEU A 267 -5.69 -8.34 4.89
N THR A 268 -5.01 -9.27 4.22
CA THR A 268 -3.58 -9.15 3.90
C THR A 268 -3.30 -7.94 3.03
N ILE A 269 -4.10 -7.72 1.99
CA ILE A 269 -3.92 -6.58 1.08
C ILE A 269 -4.09 -5.27 1.85
N MET A 270 -5.15 -5.16 2.66
CA MET A 270 -5.40 -4.00 3.51
C MET A 270 -4.19 -3.70 4.41
N LYS A 271 -3.73 -4.71 5.14
CA LYS A 271 -2.64 -4.59 6.11
C LYS A 271 -1.34 -4.12 5.44
N CYS A 272 -1.03 -4.63 4.26
CA CYS A 272 0.19 -4.25 3.56
C CYS A 272 0.10 -2.91 2.83
N ILE A 273 -1.10 -2.49 2.38
CA ILE A 273 -1.29 -1.14 1.86
C ILE A 273 -1.24 -0.10 3.00
N ASP A 274 -1.83 -0.40 4.16
CA ASP A 274 -1.74 0.45 5.33
C ASP A 274 -0.26 0.56 5.80
N PHE A 275 0.51 -0.53 5.76
CA PHE A 275 1.97 -0.46 5.95
C PHE A 275 2.65 0.45 4.92
N TYR A 276 2.30 0.33 3.64
CA TYR A 276 2.85 1.15 2.57
C TYR A 276 2.56 2.65 2.79
N ASN A 277 1.42 2.98 3.37
CA ASN A 277 1.05 4.36 3.69
C ASN A 277 1.43 4.80 5.12
N SER A 278 2.04 3.92 5.93
CA SER A 278 2.38 4.20 7.33
C SER A 278 3.44 5.27 7.48
N LYS A 279 3.32 6.09 8.54
CA LYS A 279 4.32 7.11 8.88
C LYS A 279 5.65 6.46 9.24
N LYS A 280 5.63 5.28 9.86
CA LYS A 280 6.80 4.45 10.16
C LYS A 280 7.60 4.10 8.91
N LEU A 281 6.95 3.65 7.83
CA LEU A 281 7.65 3.38 6.58
C LEU A 281 8.13 4.67 5.92
N GLU A 282 7.32 5.72 5.93
CA GLU A 282 7.69 7.04 5.40
C GLU A 282 8.98 7.58 6.06
N LEU A 283 9.02 7.63 7.39
CA LEU A 283 10.19 8.06 8.16
C LEU A 283 11.42 7.19 7.88
N TYR A 284 11.22 5.88 7.70
CA TYR A 284 12.32 5.00 7.34
C TYR A 284 12.88 5.33 5.95
N ILE A 285 12.02 5.48 4.94
CA ILE A 285 12.42 5.86 3.58
C ILE A 285 13.11 7.24 3.58
N ASP A 286 12.57 8.21 4.31
CA ASP A 286 13.20 9.54 4.46
C ASP A 286 14.55 9.47 5.18
N SER A 287 14.75 8.54 6.13
CA SER A 287 16.07 8.37 6.76
C SER A 287 17.14 7.92 5.75
N LEU A 288 16.74 7.19 4.70
CA LEU A 288 17.65 6.77 3.62
C LEU A 288 18.00 7.95 2.70
N ARG A 289 17.07 8.90 2.55
CA ARG A 289 17.31 10.15 1.81
C ARG A 289 18.45 10.97 2.43
N VAL A 290 18.58 10.97 3.75
CA VAL A 290 19.60 11.74 4.49
C VAL A 290 20.97 11.06 4.44
N LYS A 291 21.05 9.74 4.61
CA LYS A 291 22.32 8.99 4.65
C LYS A 291 23.15 9.01 3.36
N GLU A 292 22.53 9.33 2.23
CA GLU A 292 23.26 9.57 0.96
C GLU A 292 23.97 10.93 0.89
N LYS A 293 23.63 11.91 1.75
CA LYS A 293 24.30 13.23 1.74
C LYS A 293 25.62 13.24 2.53
N GLU A 294 25.89 12.20 3.31
CA GLU A 294 27.05 12.07 4.19
C GLU A 294 28.15 11.16 3.60
N LEU A 295 27.99 10.75 2.34
CA LEU A 295 28.96 10.01 1.52
C LEU A 295 29.43 10.86 0.34
#